data_AF-D9TM56-F1
#
_entry.id   AF-D9TM56-F1
#
_cell.length_a   1.000
_cell.length_b   1.000
_cell.length_c   1.000
_cell.angle_alpha   90.00
_cell.angle_beta   90.00
_cell.angle_gamma   90.00
#
_symmetry.space_group_name_H-M   'P 1'
#
loop_
_entity.id
_entity.type
_entity.pdbx_description
1 polymer ?
#
loop_
_entity_poly.entity_id
_entity_poly.type
_entity_poly.pdbx_seq_one_letter_code
_entity_poly.pdbx_strand_id
1 'polypeptide(L)'
;MLKKIIAILLILSTLLLSSGCSYIRKSFALDDIIFVPLDSRPVNTQNVSILTKMWGKNLILPPKNVLDDYTKPGDYEGLQKWLNEEVSQNNVYAIVISVQQYINGGLIASRDIKNYNDYKKRLLTLYNFIKKNKDKNIIIFSVIPRLKPTQFSDYQYIKYNQQIVEFSELKDIVDLYHRESDVKKLEKIESGIPTDLIKNYNNLFEINDVINQKLIDWTKDGYIKTLVIGNDDTSQYSMTNMVSRKLSQYVESHGISDKVYMLHGADEIGMEITARLANEYYKQKPRFRVIYDVSNPENVILPYEGADLKKIVEEKINFIGGKTDSNGESILYIHTNKNLGIKSDVEKYKNIGQIFGIADVAYTNMADANVVDAVLKDDPIDIMYAGWNTPSNAIGTVISEMPIKEILDKKLISHDKKDEAVKSFVSFSFIRMADDYGYQAVVRNKMYKWAEANGINKDYIKAESSNNELSNKMEPVLEMLSKTYEGRVVLGKKIKKIEASVTYPWDRMFEIEVMPHVELGS
;
A
#
# COMPACT_ATOMS: atom_id res chain seq x y z
N MET A 1 -26.64 56.78 -28.21
CA MET A 1 -25.65 56.40 -27.18
C MET A 1 -25.99 55.11 -26.43
N LEU A 2 -27.28 54.76 -26.26
CA LEU A 2 -27.70 53.54 -25.51
C LEU A 2 -27.27 52.20 -26.16
N LYS A 3 -27.17 52.12 -27.50
CA LYS A 3 -26.77 50.89 -28.22
C LYS A 3 -25.26 50.56 -28.14
N LYS A 4 -24.39 51.53 -27.85
CA LYS A 4 -22.94 51.28 -27.69
C LYS A 4 -22.55 50.87 -26.26
N ILE A 5 -23.40 51.19 -25.27
CA ILE A 5 -23.18 50.81 -23.86
C ILE A 5 -23.58 49.35 -23.63
N ILE A 6 -24.63 48.86 -24.32
CA ILE A 6 -25.08 47.45 -24.22
C ILE A 6 -24.07 46.48 -24.87
N ALA A 7 -23.37 46.90 -25.94
CA ALA A 7 -22.35 46.07 -26.58
C ALA A 7 -21.07 45.92 -25.74
N ILE A 8 -20.72 46.94 -24.94
CA ILE A 8 -19.56 46.89 -24.05
C ILE A 8 -19.86 46.07 -22.78
N LEU A 9 -21.10 46.11 -22.27
CA LEU A 9 -21.53 45.27 -21.15
C LEU A 9 -21.65 43.77 -21.52
N LEU A 10 -22.00 43.44 -22.77
CA LEU A 10 -22.03 42.05 -23.24
C LEU A 10 -20.63 41.47 -23.46
N ILE A 11 -19.65 42.28 -23.87
CA ILE A 11 -18.26 41.84 -24.06
C ILE A 11 -17.49 41.75 -22.73
N LEU A 12 -17.89 42.50 -21.70
CA LEU A 12 -17.32 42.35 -20.35
C LEU A 12 -17.92 41.18 -19.55
N SER A 13 -19.08 40.64 -19.96
CA SER A 13 -19.69 39.46 -19.32
C SER A 13 -19.06 38.12 -19.72
N THR A 14 -18.24 38.10 -20.78
CA THR A 14 -17.56 36.89 -21.28
C THR A 14 -16.08 36.80 -20.90
N LEU A 15 -15.54 37.78 -20.17
CA LEU A 15 -14.11 37.86 -19.79
C LEU A 15 -13.84 37.78 -18.28
N LEU A 16 -14.85 37.42 -17.47
CA LEU A 16 -14.71 37.20 -16.01
C LEU A 16 -15.16 35.80 -15.57
N LEU A 17 -14.97 34.79 -16.41
CA LEU A 17 -14.85 33.41 -15.94
C LEU A 17 -13.39 33.17 -15.60
N SER A 18 -13.02 33.57 -14.39
CA SER A 18 -11.86 33.03 -13.72
C SER A 18 -11.92 31.51 -13.79
N SER A 19 -10.81 30.95 -14.24
CA SER A 19 -10.32 29.58 -14.12
C SER A 19 -10.73 28.86 -12.84
N GLY A 20 -11.99 28.44 -12.77
CA GLY A 20 -12.44 27.34 -11.95
C GLY A 20 -12.33 26.09 -12.79
N CYS A 21 -11.39 25.21 -12.44
CA CYS A 21 -11.30 23.86 -12.98
C CYS A 21 -12.63 23.16 -12.66
N SER A 22 -13.59 23.22 -13.59
CA SER A 22 -14.85 22.52 -13.50
C SER A 22 -14.57 21.07 -13.84
N TYR A 23 -14.13 20.31 -12.85
CA TYR A 23 -14.26 18.86 -12.87
C TYR A 23 -15.74 18.57 -13.16
N ILE A 24 -16.03 18.07 -14.35
CA ILE A 24 -17.31 17.43 -14.64
C ILE A 24 -17.38 16.21 -13.71
N ARG A 25 -17.92 16.39 -12.51
CA ARG A 25 -18.09 15.33 -11.52
C ARG A 25 -19.10 14.33 -12.07
N LYS A 26 -18.64 13.14 -12.46
CA LYS A 26 -19.52 12.00 -12.74
C LYS A 26 -20.39 11.77 -11.50
N SER A 27 -21.69 11.53 -11.69
CA SER A 27 -22.53 11.01 -10.61
C SER A 27 -22.05 9.60 -10.28
N PHE A 28 -21.45 9.42 -9.11
CA PHE A 28 -20.94 8.13 -8.66
C PHE A 28 -22.08 7.26 -8.11
N ALA A 29 -21.92 5.94 -8.22
CA ALA A 29 -22.97 4.97 -7.87
C ALA A 29 -22.91 4.58 -6.38
N LEU A 30 -23.98 3.93 -5.89
CA LEU A 30 -24.09 3.38 -4.52
C LEU A 30 -22.93 2.49 -4.09
N ASP A 31 -22.17 1.98 -5.07
CA ASP A 31 -21.19 0.93 -4.88
C ASP A 31 -19.73 1.43 -4.89
N ASP A 32 -19.49 2.74 -5.05
CA ASP A 32 -18.12 3.32 -5.10
C ASP A 32 -17.53 3.52 -3.69
N ILE A 33 -16.22 3.74 -3.59
CA ILE A 33 -15.49 3.80 -2.31
C ILE A 33 -14.80 5.16 -2.15
N ILE A 34 -15.00 5.82 -1.00
CA ILE A 34 -14.19 6.98 -0.61
C ILE A 34 -12.96 6.47 0.14
N PHE A 35 -11.77 6.91 -0.28
CA PHE A 35 -10.52 6.36 0.23
C PHE A 35 -9.51 7.46 0.54
N VAL A 36 -9.18 7.64 1.82
CA VAL A 36 -8.03 8.44 2.25
C VAL A 36 -6.82 7.50 2.33
N PRO A 37 -5.85 7.62 1.40
CA PRO A 37 -4.73 6.68 1.30
C PRO A 37 -3.72 6.87 2.43
N LEU A 38 -2.77 5.94 2.55
CA LEU A 38 -1.68 6.04 3.54
C LEU A 38 -0.74 7.22 3.27
N ASP A 39 -0.44 7.42 1.99
CA ASP A 39 0.31 8.53 1.43
C ASP A 39 0.02 8.63 -0.08
N SER A 40 0.70 9.55 -0.77
CA SER A 40 0.50 9.84 -2.19
C SER A 40 1.22 8.88 -3.14
N ARG A 41 1.93 7.83 -2.66
CA ARG A 41 2.67 6.92 -3.55
C ARG A 41 1.71 6.11 -4.42
N PRO A 42 2.15 5.64 -5.61
CA PRO A 42 1.33 4.82 -6.51
C PRO A 42 0.77 3.56 -5.84
N VAL A 43 1.54 2.91 -4.97
CA VAL A 43 1.05 1.73 -4.23
C VAL A 43 -0.21 2.03 -3.38
N ASN A 44 -0.27 3.23 -2.77
CA ASN A 44 -1.36 3.63 -1.89
C ASN A 44 -2.51 4.32 -2.64
N THR A 45 -2.32 4.65 -3.92
CA THR A 45 -3.28 5.40 -4.74
C THR A 45 -3.60 4.67 -6.04
N GLN A 46 -2.70 4.72 -7.02
CA GLN A 46 -2.85 4.10 -8.34
C GLN A 46 -3.22 2.62 -8.25
N ASN A 47 -2.45 1.83 -7.51
CA ASN A 47 -2.64 0.38 -7.42
C ASN A 47 -3.99 0.03 -6.77
N VAL A 48 -4.35 0.72 -5.68
CA VAL A 48 -5.66 0.57 -5.02
C VAL A 48 -6.80 0.92 -5.98
N SER A 49 -6.65 2.00 -6.77
CA SER A 49 -7.63 2.43 -7.77
C SER A 49 -7.79 1.41 -8.90
N ILE A 50 -6.68 0.86 -9.40
CA ILE A 50 -6.68 -0.18 -10.44
C ILE A 50 -7.36 -1.45 -9.92
N LEU A 51 -6.98 -1.94 -8.75
CA LEU A 51 -7.64 -3.11 -8.14
C LEU A 51 -9.14 -2.85 -7.92
N THR A 52 -9.52 -1.63 -7.52
CA THR A 52 -10.94 -1.28 -7.32
C THR A 52 -11.74 -1.38 -8.62
N LYS A 53 -11.16 -0.91 -9.73
CA LYS A 53 -11.75 -1.02 -11.07
C LYS A 53 -11.80 -2.45 -11.58
N MET A 54 -10.82 -3.29 -11.21
CA MET A 54 -10.79 -4.70 -11.60
C MET A 54 -12.00 -5.50 -11.12
N TRP A 55 -12.65 -5.12 -10.00
CA TRP A 55 -13.90 -5.76 -9.56
C TRP A 55 -15.16 -4.93 -9.88
N GLY A 56 -15.01 -3.89 -10.70
CA GLY A 56 -16.10 -3.14 -11.33
C GLY A 56 -16.55 -1.86 -10.59
N LYS A 57 -15.79 -1.37 -9.61
CA LYS A 57 -16.11 -0.16 -8.83
C LYS A 57 -15.10 0.97 -9.03
N ASN A 58 -15.38 2.16 -8.50
CA ASN A 58 -14.45 3.29 -8.54
C ASN A 58 -13.95 3.65 -7.14
N LEU A 59 -12.73 4.18 -7.12
CA LEU A 59 -12.10 4.75 -5.93
C LEU A 59 -12.13 6.28 -6.03
N ILE A 60 -12.71 6.94 -5.02
CA ILE A 60 -12.79 8.40 -4.89
C ILE A 60 -11.65 8.82 -3.95
N LEU A 61 -10.60 9.40 -4.54
CA LEU A 61 -9.37 9.81 -3.85
C LEU A 61 -9.35 11.34 -3.60
N PRO A 62 -8.64 11.81 -2.56
CA PRO A 62 -8.35 13.22 -2.38
C PRO A 62 -7.58 13.78 -3.58
N PRO A 63 -7.74 15.08 -3.91
CA PRO A 63 -6.89 15.76 -4.88
C PRO A 63 -5.41 15.65 -4.49
N LYS A 64 -4.51 15.54 -5.48
CA LYS A 64 -3.06 15.39 -5.23
C LYS A 64 -2.48 16.50 -4.35
N ASN A 65 -2.96 17.74 -4.49
CA ASN A 65 -2.48 18.88 -3.69
C ASN A 65 -2.94 18.85 -2.21
N VAL A 66 -3.82 17.93 -1.84
CA VAL A 66 -4.27 17.68 -0.47
C VAL A 66 -3.45 16.58 0.19
N LEU A 67 -2.93 15.64 -0.60
CA LEU A 67 -2.04 14.58 -0.12
C LEU A 67 -0.65 15.12 0.16
N ASP A 68 0.17 14.27 0.77
CA ASP A 68 1.58 14.55 0.99
C ASP A 68 2.37 14.59 -0.33
N ASP A 69 3.55 15.19 -0.25
CA ASP A 69 4.52 15.21 -1.35
C ASP A 69 5.90 14.93 -0.75
N TYR A 70 6.24 13.64 -0.72
CA TYR A 70 7.46 13.11 -0.16
C TYR A 70 7.67 13.46 1.33
N THR A 71 8.47 14.50 1.61
CA THR A 71 8.74 14.95 2.99
C THR A 71 7.81 16.08 3.43
N LYS A 72 7.03 16.64 2.50
CA LYS A 72 6.01 17.65 2.78
C LYS A 72 4.72 16.96 3.22
N PRO A 73 4.24 17.18 4.46
CA PRO A 73 2.99 16.61 4.91
C PRO A 73 1.79 17.14 4.12
N GLY A 74 0.75 16.31 4.01
CA GLY A 74 -0.52 16.68 3.38
C GLY A 74 -1.27 17.82 4.08
N ASP A 75 -2.16 18.48 3.34
CA ASP A 75 -2.99 19.58 3.83
C ASP A 75 -4.17 19.04 4.65
N TYR A 76 -4.06 19.15 5.98
CA TYR A 76 -5.09 18.71 6.91
C TYR A 76 -6.44 19.37 6.64
N GLU A 77 -6.48 20.70 6.50
CA GLU A 77 -7.75 21.43 6.34
C GLU A 77 -8.38 21.14 4.98
N GLY A 78 -7.54 21.05 3.92
CA GLY A 78 -7.96 20.61 2.60
C GLY A 78 -8.56 19.20 2.61
N LEU A 79 -7.94 18.26 3.33
CA LEU A 79 -8.41 16.88 3.47
C LEU A 79 -9.74 16.81 4.20
N GLN A 80 -9.89 17.55 5.31
CA GLN A 80 -11.14 17.60 6.05
C GLN A 80 -12.28 18.15 5.20
N LYS A 81 -12.02 19.24 4.48
CA LYS A 81 -13.01 19.86 3.60
C LYS A 81 -13.45 18.86 2.51
N TRP A 82 -12.49 18.28 1.79
CA TRP A 82 -12.76 17.29 0.74
C TRP A 82 -13.57 16.10 1.29
N LEU A 83 -13.15 15.51 2.41
CA LEU A 83 -13.80 14.32 2.96
C LEU A 83 -15.25 14.62 3.37
N ASN A 84 -15.51 15.75 4.03
CA ASN A 84 -16.87 16.12 4.43
C ASN A 84 -17.76 16.41 3.22
N GLU A 85 -17.22 17.02 2.17
CA GLU A 85 -17.94 17.30 0.92
C GLU A 85 -18.32 16.00 0.20
N GLU A 86 -17.35 15.11 -0.05
CA GLU A 86 -17.60 13.86 -0.79
C GLU A 86 -18.56 12.92 -0.05
N VAL A 87 -18.44 12.84 1.28
CA VAL A 87 -19.28 11.98 2.12
C VAL A 87 -20.71 12.50 2.20
N SER A 88 -20.92 13.82 2.09
CA SER A 88 -22.26 14.41 2.12
C SER A 88 -22.99 14.29 0.78
N GLN A 89 -22.23 14.23 -0.33
CA GLN A 89 -22.78 14.22 -1.69
C GLN A 89 -23.06 12.81 -2.22
N ASN A 90 -22.34 11.81 -1.71
CA ASN A 90 -22.41 10.45 -2.25
C ASN A 90 -22.96 9.46 -1.21
N ASN A 91 -23.80 8.55 -1.69
CA ASN A 91 -24.06 7.30 -0.98
C ASN A 91 -23.08 6.26 -1.53
N VAL A 92 -22.20 5.75 -0.70
CA VAL A 92 -21.01 4.96 -1.09
C VAL A 92 -20.99 3.63 -0.36
N TYR A 93 -20.35 2.63 -0.94
CA TYR A 93 -20.26 1.30 -0.38
C TYR A 93 -19.43 1.27 0.91
N ALA A 94 -18.32 2.02 0.91
CA ALA A 94 -17.43 2.14 2.06
C ALA A 94 -16.71 3.49 2.11
N ILE A 95 -16.30 3.88 3.31
CA ILE A 95 -15.38 4.98 3.57
C ILE A 95 -14.16 4.38 4.26
N VAL A 96 -13.00 4.51 3.63
CA VAL A 96 -11.73 3.98 4.15
C VAL A 96 -10.82 5.15 4.49
N ILE A 97 -10.25 5.16 5.70
CA ILE A 97 -9.39 6.26 6.16
C ILE A 97 -8.09 5.76 6.78
N SER A 98 -6.96 6.18 6.22
CA SER A 98 -5.66 6.13 6.89
C SER A 98 -5.57 7.15 8.01
N VAL A 99 -5.19 6.70 9.20
CA VAL A 99 -4.93 7.57 10.35
C VAL A 99 -3.69 8.42 10.14
N GLN A 100 -2.63 7.87 9.53
CA GLN A 100 -1.37 8.56 9.26
C GLN A 100 -1.61 9.74 8.30
N GLN A 101 -2.37 9.54 7.22
CA GLN A 101 -2.73 10.62 6.32
C GLN A 101 -3.64 11.65 7.00
N TYR A 102 -4.64 11.20 7.77
CA TYR A 102 -5.60 12.09 8.40
C TYR A 102 -4.98 12.96 9.51
N ILE A 103 -4.16 12.36 10.39
CA ILE A 103 -3.59 13.05 11.56
C ILE A 103 -2.27 13.72 11.20
N ASN A 104 -1.37 13.04 10.51
CA ASN A 104 0.00 13.50 10.31
C ASN A 104 0.26 14.07 8.92
N GLY A 105 -0.64 13.80 7.97
CA GLY A 105 -0.43 14.17 6.56
C GLY A 105 0.57 13.25 5.87
N GLY A 106 0.52 11.93 6.14
CA GLY A 106 1.24 10.91 5.38
C GLY A 106 2.12 10.01 6.24
N LEU A 107 2.54 8.86 5.69
CA LEU A 107 3.36 7.86 6.43
C LEU A 107 4.70 8.44 6.89
N ILE A 108 5.44 9.14 6.03
CA ILE A 108 6.74 9.73 6.40
C ILE A 108 6.56 10.74 7.53
N ALA A 109 5.54 11.59 7.44
CA ALA A 109 5.23 12.57 8.48
C ALA A 109 4.89 11.89 9.82
N SER A 110 4.19 10.76 9.79
CA SER A 110 3.81 10.00 11.00
C SER A 110 4.99 9.39 11.77
N ARG A 111 6.19 9.35 11.19
CA ARG A 111 7.41 8.80 11.81
C ARG A 111 8.19 9.84 12.65
N ASP A 112 7.72 11.09 12.70
CA ASP A 112 8.37 12.17 13.44
C ASP A 112 7.39 12.78 14.46
N ILE A 113 7.81 12.80 15.73
CA ILE A 113 7.02 13.27 16.86
C ILE A 113 6.53 14.72 16.70
N LYS A 114 7.27 15.55 15.95
CA LYS A 114 6.89 16.96 15.71
C LYS A 114 5.55 17.09 14.98
N ASN A 115 5.17 16.08 14.20
CA ASN A 115 3.92 16.07 13.43
C ASN A 115 2.72 15.58 14.26
N TYR A 116 2.88 15.43 15.58
CA TYR A 116 1.81 15.08 16.50
C TYR A 116 1.36 16.24 17.39
N ASN A 117 1.89 17.47 17.27
CA ASN A 117 1.51 18.58 18.16
C ASN A 117 -0.02 18.80 18.30
N ASP A 118 -0.77 18.61 17.20
CA ASP A 118 -2.24 18.74 17.17
C ASP A 118 -3.00 17.41 17.25
N TYR A 119 -2.35 16.27 17.52
CA TYR A 119 -2.95 14.95 17.35
C TYR A 119 -4.26 14.79 18.13
N LYS A 120 -4.35 15.34 19.35
CA LYS A 120 -5.57 15.27 20.18
C LYS A 120 -6.75 15.97 19.52
N LYS A 121 -6.52 17.17 18.97
CA LYS A 121 -7.55 17.94 18.26
C LYS A 121 -7.96 17.18 17.00
N ARG A 122 -7.00 16.70 16.21
CA ARG A 122 -7.26 15.98 14.96
C ARG A 122 -8.01 14.66 15.19
N LEU A 123 -7.62 13.91 16.24
CA LEU A 123 -8.27 12.68 16.66
C LEU A 123 -9.72 12.93 17.13
N LEU A 124 -9.97 14.00 17.87
CA LEU A 124 -11.34 14.39 18.25
C LEU A 124 -12.18 14.74 17.02
N THR A 125 -11.62 15.45 16.03
CA THR A 125 -12.34 15.74 14.79
C THR A 125 -12.64 14.47 13.99
N LEU A 126 -11.68 13.53 13.93
CA LEU A 126 -11.90 12.22 13.31
C LEU A 126 -13.03 11.47 14.01
N TYR A 127 -13.04 11.42 15.34
CA TYR A 127 -14.10 10.80 16.12
C TYR A 127 -15.48 11.39 15.78
N ASN A 128 -15.59 12.72 15.75
CA ASN A 128 -16.84 13.40 15.42
C ASN A 128 -17.31 13.07 13.99
N PHE A 129 -16.37 12.99 13.04
CA PHE A 129 -16.68 12.57 11.68
C PHE A 129 -17.21 11.12 11.63
N ILE A 130 -16.53 10.18 12.30
CA ILE A 130 -16.95 8.77 12.34
C ILE A 130 -18.33 8.66 12.99
N LYS A 131 -18.54 9.30 14.14
CA LYS A 131 -19.81 9.27 14.88
C LYS A 131 -20.98 9.84 14.06
N LYS A 132 -20.75 10.92 13.30
CA LYS A 132 -21.74 11.52 12.40
C LYS A 132 -22.13 10.56 11.27
N ASN A 133 -21.21 9.70 10.83
CA ASN A 133 -21.38 8.79 9.70
C ASN A 133 -21.49 7.31 10.12
N LYS A 134 -21.82 7.04 11.39
CA LYS A 134 -21.80 5.69 12.00
C LYS A 134 -22.65 4.63 11.30
N ASP A 135 -23.63 5.04 10.50
CA ASP A 135 -24.51 4.12 9.77
C ASP A 135 -23.89 3.68 8.42
N LYS A 136 -22.76 4.26 8.02
CA LYS A 136 -21.99 3.88 6.82
C LYS A 136 -20.96 2.81 7.17
N ASN A 137 -20.53 2.05 6.16
CA ASN A 137 -19.42 1.11 6.31
C ASN A 137 -18.09 1.88 6.40
N ILE A 138 -17.63 2.18 7.62
CA ILE A 138 -16.38 2.88 7.87
C ILE A 138 -15.28 1.87 8.23
N ILE A 139 -14.21 1.88 7.42
CA ILE A 139 -12.97 1.15 7.68
C ILE A 139 -11.89 2.15 8.03
N ILE A 140 -11.21 1.93 9.16
CA ILE A 140 -10.04 2.72 9.55
C ILE A 140 -8.82 1.83 9.50
N PHE A 141 -7.70 2.35 9.01
CA PHE A 141 -6.43 1.69 9.18
C PHE A 141 -5.37 2.64 9.74
N SER A 142 -4.54 2.08 10.60
CA SER A 142 -3.44 2.77 11.28
C SER A 142 -2.18 1.94 11.14
N VAL A 143 -1.01 2.55 11.31
CA VAL A 143 0.28 1.90 11.23
C VAL A 143 1.07 2.25 12.50
N ILE A 144 1.60 1.23 13.17
CA ILE A 144 2.52 1.38 14.29
C ILE A 144 3.89 1.83 13.72
N PRO A 145 4.57 2.81 14.35
CA PRO A 145 5.85 3.31 13.85
C PRO A 145 6.87 2.20 13.62
N ARG A 146 7.65 2.33 12.56
CA ARG A 146 8.77 1.43 12.26
C ARG A 146 9.87 1.45 13.31
N LEU A 147 10.61 0.36 13.38
CA LEU A 147 11.75 0.17 14.27
C LEU A 147 12.83 1.23 14.05
N LYS A 148 13.26 1.42 12.80
CA LYS A 148 14.33 2.35 12.45
C LYS A 148 13.81 3.79 12.35
N PRO A 149 14.41 4.76 13.05
CA PRO A 149 14.11 6.18 12.83
C PRO A 149 14.19 6.59 11.36
N THR A 150 13.38 7.56 10.97
CA THR A 150 13.35 8.04 9.58
C THR A 150 14.70 8.62 9.16
N GLN A 151 15.20 8.27 7.97
CA GLN A 151 16.46 8.80 7.43
C GLN A 151 16.38 10.30 7.08
N PHE A 152 15.17 10.87 7.07
CA PHE A 152 14.90 12.29 6.80
C PHE A 152 14.79 13.13 8.08
N SER A 153 15.12 12.54 9.23
CA SER A 153 15.12 13.24 10.53
C SER A 153 16.44 13.98 10.75
N ASP A 154 16.53 14.67 11.89
CA ASP A 154 17.74 15.29 12.40
C ASP A 154 18.96 14.34 12.28
N TYR A 155 20.12 14.89 11.88
CA TYR A 155 21.40 14.18 11.79
C TYR A 155 21.70 13.31 13.03
N GLN A 156 21.24 13.74 14.20
CA GLN A 156 21.38 12.97 15.43
C GLN A 156 20.72 11.58 15.35
N TYR A 157 19.53 11.43 14.74
CA TYR A 157 18.89 10.13 14.57
C TYR A 157 19.64 9.22 13.59
N ILE A 158 20.34 9.80 12.60
CA ILE A 158 21.22 9.05 11.70
C ILE A 158 22.44 8.55 12.49
N LYS A 159 23.04 9.44 13.29
CA LYS A 159 24.22 9.14 14.12
C LYS A 159 23.95 8.04 15.16
N TYR A 160 22.80 8.06 15.81
CA TYR A 160 22.42 7.12 16.87
C TYR A 160 21.49 5.99 16.41
N ASN A 161 21.33 5.81 15.09
CA ASN A 161 20.33 4.89 14.52
C ASN A 161 20.47 3.47 15.07
N GLN A 162 21.69 2.94 15.11
CA GLN A 162 21.95 1.59 15.59
C GLN A 162 21.61 1.44 17.09
N GLN A 163 22.03 2.40 17.93
CA GLN A 163 21.72 2.33 19.35
C GLN A 163 20.22 2.45 19.64
N ILE A 164 19.47 3.23 18.86
CA ILE A 164 18.02 3.33 18.99
C ILE A 164 17.34 2.02 18.59
N VAL A 165 17.83 1.34 17.54
CA VAL A 165 17.37 -0.01 17.19
C VAL A 165 17.63 -0.95 18.36
N GLU A 166 18.87 -1.06 18.83
CA GLU A 166 19.24 -1.94 19.95
C GLU A 166 18.43 -1.64 21.23
N PHE A 167 18.19 -0.36 21.53
CA PHE A 167 17.30 0.06 22.63
C PHE A 167 15.87 -0.47 22.44
N SER A 168 15.31 -0.35 21.23
CA SER A 168 13.96 -0.81 20.90
C SER A 168 13.81 -2.33 21.01
N GLU A 169 14.80 -3.08 20.50
CA GLU A 169 14.83 -4.55 20.60
C GLU A 169 14.97 -5.01 22.05
N LEU A 170 15.87 -4.39 22.83
CA LEU A 170 16.05 -4.71 24.24
C LEU A 170 14.83 -4.38 25.08
N LYS A 171 14.09 -3.31 24.76
CA LYS A 171 12.86 -2.94 25.45
C LYS A 171 11.78 -4.01 25.28
N ASP A 172 11.65 -4.56 24.07
CA ASP A 172 10.77 -5.71 23.80
C ASP A 172 11.23 -6.96 24.59
N ILE A 173 12.51 -7.30 24.52
CA ILE A 173 13.07 -8.47 25.24
C ILE A 173 12.85 -8.36 26.76
N VAL A 174 13.04 -7.18 27.35
CA VAL A 174 12.79 -6.93 28.77
C VAL A 174 11.30 -7.08 29.12
N ASP A 175 10.41 -6.61 28.25
CA ASP A 175 8.95 -6.76 28.39
C ASP A 175 8.51 -8.24 28.33
N LEU A 176 9.16 -9.06 27.50
CA LEU A 176 8.84 -10.48 27.35
C LEU A 176 9.40 -11.38 28.45
N TYR A 177 10.67 -11.17 28.82
CA TYR A 177 11.42 -12.15 29.62
C TYR A 177 11.76 -11.67 31.03
N HIS A 178 11.66 -10.37 31.31
CA HIS A 178 11.92 -9.78 32.63
C HIS A 178 13.26 -10.19 33.28
N ARG A 179 14.30 -10.44 32.47
CA ARG A 179 15.62 -10.86 32.97
C ARG A 179 16.43 -9.67 33.46
N GLU A 180 16.93 -9.73 34.69
CA GLU A 180 17.76 -8.67 35.28
C GLU A 180 18.98 -8.32 34.41
N SER A 181 19.57 -9.32 33.73
CA SER A 181 20.69 -9.11 32.81
C SER A 181 20.33 -8.23 31.62
N ASP A 182 19.10 -8.31 31.11
CA ASP A 182 18.66 -7.51 29.97
C ASP A 182 18.21 -6.11 30.40
N VAL A 183 17.64 -5.97 31.60
CA VAL A 183 17.37 -4.66 32.22
C VAL A 183 18.66 -3.85 32.33
N LYS A 184 19.75 -4.45 32.85
CA LYS A 184 21.06 -3.78 32.93
C LYS A 184 21.63 -3.40 31.56
N LYS A 185 21.40 -4.21 30.52
CA LYS A 185 21.80 -3.86 29.15
C LYS A 185 20.97 -2.70 28.60
N LEU A 186 19.67 -2.69 28.86
CA LEU A 186 18.75 -1.63 28.45
C LEU A 186 19.15 -0.28 29.09
N GLU A 187 19.41 -0.26 30.40
CA GLU A 187 19.89 0.94 31.11
C GLU A 187 21.21 1.46 30.52
N LYS A 188 22.13 0.54 30.19
CA LYS A 188 23.42 0.88 29.60
C LYS A 188 23.26 1.50 28.21
N ILE A 189 22.47 0.90 27.31
CA ILE A 189 22.28 1.44 25.96
C ILE A 189 21.54 2.78 26.00
N GLU A 190 20.54 2.92 26.88
CA GLU A 190 19.78 4.15 27.07
C GLU A 190 20.69 5.30 27.51
N SER A 191 21.60 5.06 28.46
CA SER A 191 22.59 6.07 28.90
C SER A 191 23.56 6.52 27.81
N GLY A 192 23.73 5.73 26.75
CA GLY A 192 24.59 6.02 25.61
C GLY A 192 23.94 6.87 24.51
N ILE A 193 22.64 7.16 24.63
CA ILE A 193 21.86 7.90 23.63
C ILE A 193 21.43 9.24 24.25
N PRO A 194 21.46 10.36 23.51
CA PRO A 194 20.95 11.64 24.00
C PRO A 194 19.52 11.54 24.54
N THR A 195 19.30 12.08 25.75
CA THR A 195 18.01 12.00 26.48
C THR A 195 16.81 12.42 25.63
N ASP A 196 16.96 13.50 24.86
CA ASP A 196 15.87 14.02 24.03
C ASP A 196 15.49 13.07 22.88
N LEU A 197 16.46 12.33 22.32
CA LEU A 197 16.17 11.35 21.26
C LEU A 197 15.38 10.16 21.81
N ILE A 198 15.79 9.62 22.97
CA ILE A 198 15.08 8.51 23.62
C ILE A 198 13.68 8.94 24.04
N LYS A 199 13.55 10.12 24.64
CA LYS A 199 12.25 10.67 25.02
C LYS A 199 11.33 10.83 23.82
N ASN A 200 11.82 11.40 22.72
CA ASN A 200 11.04 11.58 21.50
C ASN A 200 10.64 10.24 20.86
N TYR A 201 11.56 9.28 20.81
CA TYR A 201 11.29 7.94 20.29
C TYR A 201 10.25 7.20 21.15
N ASN A 202 10.38 7.21 22.47
CA ASN A 202 9.38 6.63 23.38
C ASN A 202 8.01 7.33 23.23
N ASN A 203 7.97 8.66 23.25
CA ASN A 203 6.74 9.44 23.09
C ASN A 203 6.01 9.11 21.79
N LEU A 204 6.75 8.83 20.70
CA LEU A 204 6.16 8.45 19.42
C LEU A 204 5.34 7.15 19.54
N PHE A 205 5.90 6.12 20.18
CA PHE A 205 5.17 4.86 20.43
C PHE A 205 4.04 5.04 21.44
N GLU A 206 4.23 5.82 22.51
CA GLU A 206 3.18 6.09 23.50
C GLU A 206 1.97 6.81 22.90
N ILE A 207 2.19 7.83 22.07
CA ILE A 207 1.07 8.53 21.39
C ILE A 207 0.37 7.59 20.41
N ASN A 208 1.12 6.77 19.66
CA ASN A 208 0.55 5.82 18.72
C ASN A 208 -0.29 4.74 19.44
N ASP A 209 0.17 4.23 20.57
CA ASP A 209 -0.56 3.31 21.43
C ASP A 209 -1.89 3.94 21.92
N VAL A 210 -1.84 5.18 22.42
CA VAL A 210 -3.05 5.93 22.82
C VAL A 210 -4.05 6.10 21.67
N ILE A 211 -3.57 6.48 20.48
CA ILE A 211 -4.41 6.61 19.28
C ILE A 211 -5.06 5.26 18.95
N ASN A 212 -4.29 4.19 18.90
CA ASN A 212 -4.79 2.87 18.52
C ASN A 212 -5.77 2.29 19.56
N GLN A 213 -5.53 2.47 20.86
CA GLN A 213 -6.51 2.10 21.89
C GLN A 213 -7.84 2.84 21.70
N LYS A 214 -7.81 4.13 21.33
CA LYS A 214 -9.04 4.88 21.02
C LYS A 214 -9.77 4.34 19.79
N LEU A 215 -9.04 3.97 18.74
CA LEU A 215 -9.64 3.34 17.56
C LEU A 215 -10.27 1.99 17.92
N ILE A 216 -9.62 1.18 18.76
CA ILE A 216 -10.16 -0.08 19.26
C ILE A 216 -11.43 0.16 20.08
N ASP A 217 -11.43 1.14 20.97
CA ASP A 217 -12.63 1.54 21.73
C ASP A 217 -13.78 1.95 20.78
N TRP A 218 -13.51 2.70 19.72
CA TRP A 218 -14.54 3.12 18.76
C TRP A 218 -15.07 1.98 17.89
N THR A 219 -14.24 0.99 17.59
CA THR A 219 -14.66 -0.28 16.94
C THR A 219 -15.55 -1.09 17.87
N LYS A 220 -15.19 -1.18 19.16
CA LYS A 220 -16.00 -1.83 20.19
C LYS A 220 -17.38 -1.20 20.32
N ASP A 221 -17.43 0.13 20.32
CA ASP A 221 -18.67 0.91 20.39
C ASP A 221 -19.52 0.83 19.10
N GLY A 222 -19.00 0.18 18.05
CA GLY A 222 -19.70 -0.03 16.77
C GLY A 222 -19.67 1.16 15.82
N TYR A 223 -18.81 2.16 16.06
CA TYR A 223 -18.65 3.31 15.16
C TYR A 223 -17.73 3.01 13.97
N ILE A 224 -16.77 2.12 14.15
CA ILE A 224 -15.89 1.61 13.09
C ILE A 224 -16.30 0.17 12.79
N LYS A 225 -16.53 -0.14 11.51
CA LYS A 225 -16.94 -1.49 11.08
C LYS A 225 -15.77 -2.46 11.11
N THR A 226 -14.62 -2.01 10.60
CA THR A 226 -13.37 -2.78 10.54
C THR A 226 -12.20 -1.85 10.86
N LEU A 227 -11.32 -2.28 11.76
CA LEU A 227 -10.07 -1.61 12.07
C LEU A 227 -8.90 -2.50 11.66
N VAL A 228 -7.93 -1.93 10.97
CA VAL A 228 -6.67 -2.59 10.63
C VAL A 228 -5.51 -1.83 11.27
N ILE A 229 -4.60 -2.54 11.93
CA ILE A 229 -3.40 -1.96 12.53
C ILE A 229 -2.19 -2.67 11.94
N GLY A 230 -1.45 -1.96 11.08
CA GLY A 230 -0.24 -2.41 10.41
C GLY A 230 1.02 -2.25 11.26
N ASN A 231 2.03 -3.08 11.04
CA ASN A 231 3.37 -2.95 11.60
C ASN A 231 4.36 -2.52 10.48
N ASP A 232 4.81 -1.27 10.49
CA ASP A 232 5.81 -0.73 9.54
C ASP A 232 7.22 -1.25 9.87
N ASP A 233 8.03 -1.57 8.85
CA ASP A 233 9.44 -2.00 8.88
C ASP A 233 10.01 -2.34 10.28
N THR A 234 9.96 -3.61 10.64
CA THR A 234 10.25 -4.07 12.00
C THR A 234 11.21 -5.28 12.03
N SER A 235 11.45 -5.84 13.21
CA SER A 235 12.19 -7.09 13.44
C SER A 235 11.46 -7.93 14.49
N GLN A 236 11.89 -9.19 14.66
CA GLN A 236 11.30 -10.13 15.61
C GLN A 236 11.10 -9.54 17.02
N TYR A 237 12.08 -8.79 17.52
CA TYR A 237 11.99 -8.05 18.78
C TYR A 237 12.07 -6.57 18.49
N SER A 238 11.07 -5.80 18.87
CA SER A 238 11.04 -4.35 18.63
C SER A 238 9.93 -3.70 19.45
N MET A 239 10.04 -2.39 19.69
CA MET A 239 8.91 -1.65 20.27
C MET A 239 7.65 -1.74 19.41
N THR A 240 7.77 -1.83 18.08
CA THR A 240 6.65 -2.06 17.15
C THR A 240 5.93 -3.36 17.48
N ASN A 241 6.66 -4.47 17.59
CA ASN A 241 6.09 -5.77 17.94
C ASN A 241 5.57 -5.81 19.38
N MET A 242 6.27 -5.17 20.31
CA MET A 242 5.81 -5.03 21.71
C MET A 242 4.45 -4.34 21.79
N VAL A 243 4.30 -3.18 21.13
CA VAL A 243 3.02 -2.44 21.09
C VAL A 243 1.95 -3.26 20.36
N SER A 244 2.30 -3.88 19.22
CA SER A 244 1.37 -4.74 18.46
C SER A 244 0.82 -5.89 19.32
N ARG A 245 1.67 -6.57 20.10
CA ARG A 245 1.24 -7.63 21.04
C ARG A 245 0.33 -7.10 22.15
N LYS A 246 0.65 -5.94 22.73
CA LYS A 246 -0.18 -5.31 23.78
C LYS A 246 -1.56 -4.91 23.24
N LEU A 247 -1.62 -4.33 22.03
CA LEU A 247 -2.87 -4.01 21.36
C LEU A 247 -3.67 -5.27 21.01
N SER A 248 -3.01 -6.35 20.58
CA SER A 248 -3.66 -7.64 20.32
C SER A 248 -4.33 -8.20 21.58
N GLN A 249 -3.63 -8.18 22.72
CA GLN A 249 -4.19 -8.59 24.01
C GLN A 249 -5.37 -7.69 24.42
N TYR A 250 -5.27 -6.38 24.17
CA TYR A 250 -6.36 -5.44 24.44
C TYR A 250 -7.61 -5.76 23.60
N VAL A 251 -7.44 -6.08 22.32
CA VAL A 251 -8.51 -6.53 21.40
C VAL A 251 -9.15 -7.83 21.89
N GLU A 252 -8.34 -8.84 22.25
CA GLU A 252 -8.81 -10.14 22.73
C GLU A 252 -9.61 -10.00 24.02
N SER A 253 -9.11 -9.21 24.98
CA SER A 253 -9.80 -8.96 26.27
C SER A 253 -11.18 -8.31 26.10
N HIS A 254 -11.44 -7.70 24.95
CA HIS A 254 -12.69 -7.05 24.60
C HIS A 254 -13.59 -7.86 23.67
N GLY A 255 -13.14 -9.03 23.18
CA GLY A 255 -13.94 -9.91 22.34
C GLY A 255 -14.31 -9.33 20.97
N ILE A 256 -13.43 -8.51 20.38
CA ILE A 256 -13.64 -7.81 19.09
C ILE A 256 -12.62 -8.21 18.01
N SER A 257 -12.01 -9.38 18.17
CA SER A 257 -11.01 -9.93 17.22
C SER A 257 -11.58 -10.23 15.83
N ASP A 258 -12.91 -10.22 15.66
CA ASP A 258 -13.59 -10.33 14.37
C ASP A 258 -13.71 -9.00 13.61
N LYS A 259 -13.34 -7.88 14.26
CA LYS A 259 -13.43 -6.51 13.71
C LYS A 259 -12.12 -5.76 13.72
N VAL A 260 -11.15 -6.14 14.57
CA VAL A 260 -9.83 -5.54 14.64
C VAL A 260 -8.78 -6.54 14.16
N TYR A 261 -8.02 -6.16 13.14
CA TYR A 261 -7.01 -7.00 12.50
C TYR A 261 -5.62 -6.38 12.66
N MET A 262 -4.67 -7.19 13.12
CA MET A 262 -3.25 -6.82 13.20
C MET A 262 -2.53 -7.44 12.01
N LEU A 263 -1.81 -6.63 11.25
CA LEU A 263 -1.09 -7.08 10.05
C LEU A 263 0.36 -6.61 10.09
N HIS A 264 1.27 -7.43 9.60
CA HIS A 264 2.63 -7.02 9.26
C HIS A 264 2.62 -6.37 7.88
N GLY A 265 3.40 -5.30 7.75
CA GLY A 265 3.40 -4.42 6.59
C GLY A 265 2.51 -3.20 6.76
N ALA A 266 2.46 -2.38 5.70
CA ALA A 266 1.82 -1.06 5.74
C ALA A 266 1.29 -0.64 4.37
N ASP A 267 2.12 -0.68 3.34
CA ASP A 267 1.82 -0.10 2.02
C ASP A 267 0.74 -0.88 1.24
N GLU A 268 0.66 -2.18 1.49
CA GLU A 268 -0.26 -3.11 0.86
C GLU A 268 -1.66 -3.12 1.48
N ILE A 269 -1.82 -2.55 2.69
CA ILE A 269 -3.08 -2.60 3.46
C ILE A 269 -4.24 -2.02 2.64
N GLY A 270 -4.01 -0.98 1.83
CA GLY A 270 -5.04 -0.43 0.95
C GLY A 270 -5.53 -1.42 -0.11
N MET A 271 -4.62 -2.23 -0.67
CA MET A 271 -4.95 -3.29 -1.63
C MET A 271 -5.70 -4.43 -0.93
N GLU A 272 -5.29 -4.79 0.29
CA GLU A 272 -5.93 -5.84 1.08
C GLU A 272 -7.36 -5.43 1.49
N ILE A 273 -7.58 -4.18 1.90
CA ILE A 273 -8.92 -3.62 2.16
C ILE A 273 -9.78 -3.71 0.90
N THR A 274 -9.21 -3.40 -0.28
CA THR A 274 -9.93 -3.49 -1.56
C THR A 274 -10.38 -4.92 -1.86
N ALA A 275 -9.49 -5.89 -1.67
CA ALA A 275 -9.82 -7.31 -1.85
C ALA A 275 -10.87 -7.80 -0.86
N ARG A 276 -10.78 -7.38 0.41
CA ARG A 276 -11.81 -7.66 1.43
C ARG A 276 -13.18 -7.12 1.00
N LEU A 277 -13.25 -5.85 0.60
CA LEU A 277 -14.50 -5.21 0.17
C LEU A 277 -15.11 -5.91 -1.05
N ALA A 278 -14.27 -6.32 -2.02
CA ALA A 278 -14.70 -7.09 -3.17
C ALA A 278 -15.27 -8.47 -2.78
N ASN A 279 -14.58 -9.18 -1.89
CA ASN A 279 -15.03 -10.48 -1.37
C ASN A 279 -16.36 -10.35 -0.60
N GLU A 280 -16.52 -9.31 0.22
CA GLU A 280 -17.77 -9.02 0.92
C GLU A 280 -18.91 -8.72 -0.07
N TYR A 281 -18.66 -7.88 -1.09
CA TYR A 281 -19.65 -7.49 -2.08
C TYR A 281 -20.16 -8.69 -2.89
N TYR A 282 -19.25 -9.54 -3.38
CA TYR A 282 -19.60 -10.73 -4.16
C TYR A 282 -19.83 -11.98 -3.30
N LYS A 283 -19.82 -11.85 -1.97
CA LYS A 283 -20.00 -12.95 -1.00
C LYS A 283 -19.04 -14.12 -1.21
N GLN A 284 -17.81 -13.82 -1.58
CA GLN A 284 -16.74 -14.80 -1.80
C GLN A 284 -16.01 -15.13 -0.49
N LYS A 285 -15.47 -16.35 -0.44
CA LYS A 285 -14.60 -16.84 0.64
C LYS A 285 -13.44 -17.60 0.00
N PRO A 286 -12.40 -16.89 -0.47
CA PRO A 286 -11.32 -17.51 -1.24
C PRO A 286 -10.58 -18.55 -0.39
N ARG A 287 -10.18 -19.67 -1.01
CA ARG A 287 -9.48 -20.78 -0.37
C ARG A 287 -8.09 -20.92 -0.98
N PHE A 288 -7.07 -20.69 -0.18
CA PHE A 288 -5.68 -20.64 -0.63
C PHE A 288 -4.95 -21.93 -0.29
N ARG A 289 -4.46 -22.60 -1.32
CA ARG A 289 -3.41 -23.62 -1.19
C ARG A 289 -2.06 -22.91 -1.22
N VAL A 290 -1.45 -22.75 -0.05
CA VAL A 290 -0.15 -22.07 0.06
C VAL A 290 0.98 -23.08 -0.13
N ILE A 291 1.90 -22.75 -1.04
CA ILE A 291 3.13 -23.50 -1.30
C ILE A 291 4.30 -22.61 -0.89
N TYR A 292 5.12 -23.10 0.02
CA TYR A 292 6.37 -22.45 0.41
C TYR A 292 7.53 -23.18 -0.25
N ASP A 293 8.51 -22.43 -0.75
CA ASP A 293 9.75 -22.99 -1.28
C ASP A 293 10.76 -23.36 -0.18
N VAL A 294 10.33 -23.27 1.09
CA VAL A 294 11.02 -23.65 2.32
C VAL A 294 10.23 -24.70 3.09
N SER A 295 10.93 -25.58 3.81
CA SER A 295 10.30 -26.69 4.55
C SER A 295 9.59 -26.28 5.84
N ASN A 296 10.10 -25.28 6.57
CA ASN A 296 9.58 -24.85 7.87
C ASN A 296 9.33 -23.33 7.88
N PRO A 297 8.30 -22.83 7.17
CA PRO A 297 8.01 -21.40 7.06
C PRO A 297 7.77 -20.71 8.42
N GLU A 298 7.33 -21.44 9.44
CA GLU A 298 7.17 -20.97 10.82
C GLU A 298 8.49 -20.61 11.52
N ASN A 299 9.64 -21.00 10.94
CA ASN A 299 10.97 -20.67 11.43
C ASN A 299 11.70 -19.66 10.54
N VAL A 300 11.02 -19.10 9.53
CA VAL A 300 11.60 -18.15 8.57
C VAL A 300 11.11 -16.75 8.89
N ILE A 301 12.00 -15.91 9.41
CA ILE A 301 11.77 -14.47 9.58
C ILE A 301 12.56 -13.74 8.50
N LEU A 302 11.84 -13.04 7.63
CA LEU A 302 12.44 -12.30 6.52
C LEU A 302 12.80 -10.85 6.95
N PRO A 303 13.66 -10.14 6.20
CA PRO A 303 14.02 -8.77 6.56
C PRO A 303 12.81 -7.83 6.59
N TYR A 304 12.81 -6.89 7.53
CA TYR A 304 11.72 -5.93 7.81
C TYR A 304 10.45 -6.55 8.38
N GLU A 305 10.42 -7.88 8.52
CA GLU A 305 9.27 -8.59 9.06
C GLU A 305 9.37 -8.79 10.58
N GLY A 306 8.22 -8.63 11.24
CA GLY A 306 8.09 -8.80 12.69
C GLY A 306 7.64 -10.19 13.11
N ALA A 307 7.36 -11.06 12.16
CA ALA A 307 6.79 -12.38 12.37
C ALA A 307 7.40 -13.39 11.40
N ASP A 308 7.13 -14.67 11.66
CA ASP A 308 7.46 -15.73 10.73
C ASP A 308 6.60 -15.66 9.46
N LEU A 309 7.14 -16.21 8.37
CA LEU A 309 6.55 -16.17 7.04
C LEU A 309 5.15 -16.80 7.00
N LYS A 310 4.93 -17.87 7.77
CA LYS A 310 3.62 -18.54 7.80
C LYS A 310 2.57 -17.62 8.41
N LYS A 311 2.87 -17.00 9.55
CA LYS A 311 1.98 -16.05 10.22
C LYS A 311 1.59 -14.88 9.31
N ILE A 312 2.56 -14.29 8.61
CA ILE A 312 2.33 -13.16 7.68
C ILE A 312 1.38 -13.54 6.54
N VAL A 313 1.54 -14.74 5.98
CA VAL A 313 0.62 -15.21 4.94
C VAL A 313 -0.78 -15.46 5.50
N GLU A 314 -0.88 -16.11 6.66
CA GLU A 314 -2.17 -16.46 7.27
C GLU A 314 -2.96 -15.23 7.71
N GLU A 315 -2.34 -14.23 8.34
CA GLU A 315 -3.04 -13.02 8.79
C GLU A 315 -3.64 -12.23 7.60
N LYS A 316 -2.92 -12.16 6.47
CA LYS A 316 -3.37 -11.47 5.25
C LYS A 316 -4.50 -12.20 4.56
N ILE A 317 -4.40 -13.52 4.41
CA ILE A 317 -5.48 -14.36 3.88
C ILE A 317 -6.74 -14.24 4.74
N ASN A 318 -6.58 -14.30 6.07
CA ASN A 318 -7.70 -14.17 7.00
C ASN A 318 -8.35 -12.78 6.92
N PHE A 319 -7.55 -11.72 6.79
CA PHE A 319 -8.05 -10.36 6.71
C PHE A 319 -8.92 -10.10 5.48
N ILE A 320 -8.58 -10.66 4.31
CA ILE A 320 -9.42 -10.54 3.11
C ILE A 320 -10.68 -11.43 3.15
N GLY A 321 -10.94 -12.14 4.25
CA GLY A 321 -12.07 -13.06 4.40
C GLY A 321 -11.84 -14.45 3.78
N GLY A 322 -10.58 -14.77 3.44
CA GLY A 322 -10.17 -16.07 2.93
C GLY A 322 -9.78 -17.04 4.05
N LYS A 323 -9.30 -18.21 3.64
CA LYS A 323 -8.67 -19.20 4.53
C LYS A 323 -7.61 -20.02 3.80
N THR A 324 -6.64 -20.54 4.54
CA THR A 324 -5.74 -21.58 4.04
C THR A 324 -6.47 -22.93 3.93
N ASP A 325 -6.23 -23.65 2.84
CA ASP A 325 -6.84 -24.94 2.54
C ASP A 325 -5.92 -25.72 1.59
N SER A 326 -5.50 -26.94 1.96
CA SER A 326 -4.65 -27.77 1.11
C SER A 326 -5.30 -28.14 -0.23
N ASN A 327 -6.64 -28.05 -0.30
CA ASN A 327 -7.46 -28.26 -1.50
C ASN A 327 -8.06 -26.94 -2.02
N GLY A 328 -7.45 -25.80 -1.67
CA GLY A 328 -7.83 -24.48 -2.17
C GLY A 328 -7.72 -24.40 -3.70
N GLU A 329 -8.57 -23.56 -4.30
CA GLU A 329 -8.60 -23.28 -5.74
C GLU A 329 -7.63 -22.16 -6.14
N SER A 330 -7.12 -21.41 -5.16
CA SER A 330 -6.13 -20.38 -5.36
C SER A 330 -4.78 -20.91 -4.88
N ILE A 331 -3.81 -21.10 -5.77
CA ILE A 331 -2.46 -21.51 -5.41
C ILE A 331 -1.62 -20.26 -5.19
N LEU A 332 -1.19 -20.05 -3.95
CA LEU A 332 -0.24 -18.99 -3.61
C LEU A 332 1.13 -19.63 -3.40
N TYR A 333 2.08 -19.31 -4.26
CA TYR A 333 3.46 -19.75 -4.16
C TYR A 333 4.32 -18.64 -3.55
N ILE A 334 5.06 -18.96 -2.49
CA ILE A 334 5.97 -18.05 -1.81
C ILE A 334 7.41 -18.42 -2.15
N HIS A 335 8.12 -17.53 -2.85
CA HIS A 335 9.52 -17.72 -3.28
C HIS A 335 10.47 -16.96 -2.37
N THR A 336 11.36 -17.64 -1.63
CA THR A 336 12.26 -17.02 -0.63
C THR A 336 13.74 -17.08 -1.00
N ASN A 337 14.11 -17.24 -2.27
CA ASN A 337 15.49 -17.41 -2.82
C ASN A 337 16.18 -18.77 -2.57
N LYS A 338 15.58 -19.67 -1.78
CA LYS A 338 16.20 -20.97 -1.44
C LYS A 338 15.94 -22.04 -2.50
N ASN A 339 15.07 -21.77 -3.47
CA ASN A 339 14.70 -22.70 -4.51
C ASN A 339 15.39 -22.40 -5.86
N LEU A 340 16.19 -23.37 -6.34
CA LEU A 340 16.89 -23.32 -7.63
C LEU A 340 16.04 -23.82 -8.83
N GLY A 341 14.80 -24.28 -8.57
CA GLY A 341 13.90 -24.96 -9.51
C GLY A 341 12.65 -24.18 -9.90
N ILE A 342 12.59 -22.86 -9.69
CA ILE A 342 11.37 -22.05 -9.87
C ILE A 342 10.67 -22.27 -11.23
N LYS A 343 11.42 -22.43 -12.32
CA LYS A 343 10.84 -22.71 -13.66
C LYS A 343 9.97 -23.96 -13.67
N SER A 344 10.43 -25.03 -13.01
CA SER A 344 9.68 -26.28 -12.91
C SER A 344 8.46 -26.16 -12.00
N ASP A 345 8.54 -25.36 -10.94
CA ASP A 345 7.40 -25.11 -10.05
C ASP A 345 6.32 -24.27 -10.72
N VAL A 346 6.69 -23.24 -11.48
CA VAL A 346 5.75 -22.47 -12.30
C VAL A 346 5.04 -23.38 -13.31
N GLU A 347 5.79 -24.20 -14.05
CA GLU A 347 5.22 -25.16 -15.01
C GLU A 347 4.28 -26.19 -14.34
N LYS A 348 4.62 -26.62 -13.13
CA LYS A 348 3.84 -27.58 -12.33
C LYS A 348 2.52 -27.00 -11.84
N TYR A 349 2.54 -25.80 -11.26
CA TYR A 349 1.37 -25.25 -10.56
C TYR A 349 0.42 -24.45 -11.46
N LYS A 350 0.92 -23.82 -12.54
CA LYS A 350 0.07 -23.04 -13.46
C LYS A 350 -1.01 -23.89 -14.15
N ASN A 351 -0.70 -25.15 -14.45
CA ASN A 351 -1.56 -26.02 -15.26
C ASN A 351 -2.67 -26.74 -14.45
N ILE A 352 -2.81 -26.44 -13.16
CA ILE A 352 -3.79 -27.09 -12.28
C ILE A 352 -5.21 -26.50 -12.45
N GLY A 353 -5.40 -25.55 -13.38
CA GLY A 353 -6.70 -24.94 -13.68
C GLY A 353 -7.20 -24.02 -12.55
N GLN A 354 -6.27 -23.45 -11.79
CA GLN A 354 -6.47 -22.72 -10.54
C GLN A 354 -5.90 -21.30 -10.67
N ILE A 355 -6.42 -20.36 -9.87
CA ILE A 355 -5.86 -19.00 -9.78
C ILE A 355 -4.45 -19.13 -9.19
N PHE A 356 -3.41 -18.81 -9.95
CA PHE A 356 -2.02 -19.00 -9.53
C PHE A 356 -1.32 -17.66 -9.27
N GLY A 357 -0.79 -17.49 -8.06
CA GLY A 357 -0.05 -16.30 -7.68
C GLY A 357 1.33 -16.65 -7.13
N ILE A 358 2.31 -15.77 -7.37
CA ILE A 358 3.68 -15.88 -6.90
C ILE A 358 4.03 -14.62 -6.13
N ALA A 359 4.20 -14.75 -4.81
CA ALA A 359 4.82 -13.71 -3.99
C ALA A 359 6.33 -13.96 -3.97
N ASP A 360 7.06 -13.09 -4.66
CA ASP A 360 8.52 -13.10 -4.72
C ASP A 360 9.09 -12.29 -3.55
N VAL A 361 9.60 -13.03 -2.56
CA VAL A 361 10.20 -12.47 -1.35
C VAL A 361 11.69 -12.85 -1.23
N ALA A 362 12.30 -13.23 -2.36
CA ALA A 362 13.69 -13.62 -2.44
C ALA A 362 14.65 -12.49 -2.07
N TYR A 363 14.29 -11.28 -2.49
CA TYR A 363 15.09 -10.08 -2.28
C TYR A 363 14.19 -8.91 -1.88
N THR A 364 14.66 -8.11 -0.92
CA THR A 364 14.01 -6.84 -0.60
C THR A 364 14.29 -5.82 -1.69
N ASN A 365 13.30 -5.00 -2.02
CA ASN A 365 13.39 -3.92 -2.98
C ASN A 365 13.68 -4.35 -4.42
N MET A 366 13.46 -5.60 -4.82
CA MET A 366 13.57 -6.03 -6.22
C MET A 366 13.02 -7.44 -6.44
N ALA A 367 12.50 -7.68 -7.64
CA ALA A 367 12.17 -9.00 -8.15
C ALA A 367 13.42 -9.88 -8.36
N ASP A 368 13.27 -11.19 -8.18
CA ASP A 368 14.21 -12.19 -8.66
C ASP A 368 14.04 -12.40 -10.17
N ALA A 369 15.08 -12.05 -10.93
CA ALA A 369 15.08 -12.16 -12.39
C ALA A 369 14.77 -13.59 -12.88
N ASN A 370 15.12 -14.64 -12.14
CA ASN A 370 14.81 -16.02 -12.57
C ASN A 370 13.32 -16.34 -12.49
N VAL A 371 12.62 -15.76 -11.52
CA VAL A 371 11.16 -15.90 -11.38
C VAL A 371 10.49 -15.12 -12.52
N VAL A 372 10.92 -13.88 -12.75
CA VAL A 372 10.37 -13.02 -13.81
C VAL A 372 10.60 -13.65 -15.19
N ASP A 373 11.78 -14.19 -15.45
CA ASP A 373 12.07 -14.94 -16.69
C ASP A 373 11.11 -16.12 -16.87
N ALA A 374 10.77 -16.83 -15.79
CA ALA A 374 9.79 -17.92 -15.86
C ALA A 374 8.37 -17.40 -16.15
N VAL A 375 7.96 -16.33 -15.48
CA VAL A 375 6.64 -15.70 -15.67
C VAL A 375 6.48 -15.14 -17.09
N LEU A 376 7.48 -14.43 -17.61
CA LEU A 376 7.44 -13.82 -18.95
C LEU A 376 7.53 -14.86 -20.08
N LYS A 377 8.29 -15.95 -19.87
CA LYS A 377 8.36 -17.07 -20.82
C LYS A 377 7.01 -17.79 -20.94
N ASP A 378 6.27 -17.84 -19.84
CA ASP A 378 4.89 -18.30 -19.81
C ASP A 378 3.93 -17.17 -20.17
N ASP A 379 2.76 -17.15 -19.53
CA ASP A 379 1.81 -16.06 -19.64
C ASP A 379 1.75 -15.23 -18.35
N PRO A 380 2.28 -13.98 -18.33
CA PRO A 380 2.19 -13.10 -17.18
C PRO A 380 0.75 -12.67 -16.85
N ILE A 381 -0.21 -12.89 -17.76
CA ILE A 381 -1.64 -12.69 -17.49
C ILE A 381 -2.24 -13.88 -16.72
N ASP A 382 -1.62 -15.06 -16.76
CA ASP A 382 -2.10 -16.22 -16.02
C ASP A 382 -1.48 -16.33 -14.61
N ILE A 383 -0.55 -15.42 -14.27
CA ILE A 383 0.21 -15.47 -13.02
C ILE A 383 0.13 -14.11 -12.30
N MET A 384 -0.49 -14.09 -11.13
CA MET A 384 -0.54 -12.91 -10.25
C MET A 384 0.79 -12.78 -9.53
N TYR A 385 1.61 -11.78 -9.87
CA TYR A 385 2.99 -11.67 -9.39
C TYR A 385 3.24 -10.36 -8.66
N ALA A 386 4.03 -10.41 -7.58
CA ALA A 386 4.64 -9.22 -7.00
C ALA A 386 5.98 -9.56 -6.35
N GLY A 387 6.93 -8.61 -6.40
CA GLY A 387 8.29 -8.77 -5.88
C GLY A 387 8.96 -7.44 -5.50
N TRP A 388 8.27 -6.59 -4.73
CA TRP A 388 8.70 -5.22 -4.47
C TRP A 388 8.80 -4.89 -2.98
N ASN A 389 9.71 -3.95 -2.66
CA ASN A 389 9.96 -3.38 -1.32
C ASN A 389 10.27 -4.40 -0.21
N THR A 390 9.26 -4.99 0.42
CA THR A 390 9.37 -5.93 1.54
C THR A 390 8.55 -7.21 1.27
N PRO A 391 8.84 -8.31 1.99
CA PRO A 391 8.04 -9.54 1.89
C PRO A 391 6.54 -9.35 2.12
N SER A 392 6.14 -8.62 3.17
CA SER A 392 4.72 -8.35 3.46
C SER A 392 4.04 -7.58 2.32
N ASN A 393 4.73 -6.60 1.73
CA ASN A 393 4.24 -5.86 0.57
C ASN A 393 3.97 -6.78 -0.63
N ALA A 394 4.92 -7.65 -0.99
CA ALA A 394 4.77 -8.59 -2.09
C ALA A 394 3.64 -9.61 -1.82
N ILE A 395 3.63 -10.22 -0.63
CA ILE A 395 2.63 -11.21 -0.22
C ILE A 395 1.22 -10.62 -0.25
N GLY A 396 1.02 -9.45 0.37
CA GLY A 396 -0.30 -8.80 0.42
C GLY A 396 -0.77 -8.30 -0.94
N THR A 397 0.14 -7.87 -1.82
CA THR A 397 -0.20 -7.52 -3.21
C THR A 397 -0.82 -8.72 -3.94
N VAL A 398 -0.15 -9.88 -3.90
CA VAL A 398 -0.62 -11.09 -4.59
C VAL A 398 -1.91 -11.62 -3.98
N ILE A 399 -1.98 -11.71 -2.66
CA ILE A 399 -3.20 -12.14 -1.94
C ILE A 399 -4.39 -11.24 -2.28
N SER A 400 -4.17 -9.95 -2.49
CA SER A 400 -5.23 -9.00 -2.85
C SER A 400 -5.72 -9.17 -4.28
N GLU A 401 -4.80 -9.39 -5.23
CA GLU A 401 -5.11 -9.49 -6.65
C GLU A 401 -5.85 -10.80 -6.99
N MET A 402 -5.41 -11.94 -6.43
CA MET A 402 -5.93 -13.27 -6.73
C MET A 402 -7.47 -13.42 -6.65
N PRO A 403 -8.16 -13.04 -5.54
CA PRO A 403 -9.61 -13.14 -5.47
C PRO A 403 -10.32 -12.15 -6.42
N ILE A 404 -9.72 -10.98 -6.70
CA ILE A 404 -10.27 -10.03 -7.67
C ILE A 404 -10.20 -10.61 -9.09
N LYS A 405 -9.10 -11.31 -9.42
CA LYS A 405 -9.01 -12.07 -10.67
C LYS A 405 -10.07 -13.18 -10.74
N GLU A 406 -10.35 -13.86 -9.63
CA GLU A 406 -11.42 -14.86 -9.56
C GLU A 406 -12.81 -14.27 -9.86
N ILE A 407 -13.12 -13.06 -9.35
CA ILE A 407 -14.34 -12.30 -9.66
C ILE A 407 -14.44 -12.04 -11.17
N LEU A 408 -13.33 -11.59 -11.77
CA LEU A 408 -13.23 -11.31 -13.20
C LEU A 408 -13.48 -12.59 -14.02
N ASP A 409 -12.82 -13.70 -13.67
CA ASP A 409 -12.94 -14.99 -14.36
C ASP A 409 -14.33 -15.61 -14.28
N LYS A 410 -14.98 -15.48 -13.11
CA LYS A 410 -16.37 -15.88 -12.90
C LYS A 410 -17.37 -14.97 -13.60
N LYS A 411 -16.92 -13.90 -14.27
CA LYS A 411 -17.75 -12.92 -15.01
C LYS A 411 -18.86 -12.33 -14.13
N LEU A 412 -18.55 -12.06 -12.87
CA LEU A 412 -19.51 -11.49 -11.91
C LEU A 412 -19.72 -9.98 -12.12
N ILE A 413 -18.80 -9.34 -12.84
CA ILE A 413 -18.82 -7.92 -13.14
C ILE A 413 -19.86 -7.63 -14.24
N SER A 414 -20.57 -6.51 -14.10
CA SER A 414 -21.56 -6.07 -15.08
C SER A 414 -20.93 -5.85 -16.47
N HIS A 415 -21.73 -6.06 -17.51
CA HIS A 415 -21.23 -6.05 -18.89
C HIS A 415 -20.60 -4.72 -19.31
N ASP A 416 -21.16 -3.60 -18.84
CA ASP A 416 -20.69 -2.24 -19.10
C ASP A 416 -19.34 -1.93 -18.43
N LYS A 417 -18.98 -2.65 -17.37
CA LYS A 417 -17.72 -2.50 -16.64
C LYS A 417 -16.65 -3.52 -17.03
N LYS A 418 -17.01 -4.55 -17.78
CA LYS A 418 -16.11 -5.66 -18.12
C LYS A 418 -14.84 -5.21 -18.83
N ASP A 419 -14.93 -4.33 -19.82
CA ASP A 419 -13.76 -3.89 -20.59
C ASP A 419 -12.82 -3.02 -19.73
N GLU A 420 -13.36 -2.20 -18.82
CA GLU A 420 -12.56 -1.42 -17.86
C GLU A 420 -11.87 -2.34 -16.84
N ALA A 421 -12.58 -3.37 -16.35
CA ALA A 421 -12.02 -4.36 -15.44
C ALA A 421 -10.88 -5.17 -16.09
N VAL A 422 -11.06 -5.61 -17.34
CA VAL A 422 -10.02 -6.31 -18.11
C VAL A 422 -8.80 -5.42 -18.33
N LYS A 423 -9.00 -4.15 -18.74
CA LYS A 423 -7.88 -3.20 -18.89
C LYS A 423 -7.15 -3.00 -17.56
N SER A 424 -7.89 -2.86 -16.47
CA SER A 424 -7.32 -2.66 -15.14
C SER A 424 -6.49 -3.87 -14.69
N PHE A 425 -6.95 -5.10 -14.98
CA PHE A 425 -6.19 -6.32 -14.69
C PHE A 425 -4.88 -6.37 -15.48
N VAL A 426 -4.95 -6.14 -16.79
CA VAL A 426 -3.76 -6.09 -17.65
C VAL A 426 -2.79 -4.99 -17.19
N SER A 427 -3.32 -3.81 -16.87
CA SER A 427 -2.52 -2.70 -16.33
C SER A 427 -1.83 -3.07 -15.03
N PHE A 428 -2.52 -3.73 -14.09
CA PHE A 428 -1.94 -4.13 -12.82
C PHE A 428 -0.78 -5.11 -13.03
N SER A 429 -1.01 -6.20 -13.76
CA SER A 429 0.02 -7.19 -14.11
C SER A 429 1.22 -6.54 -14.82
N PHE A 430 0.97 -5.65 -15.79
CA PHE A 430 2.02 -4.89 -16.48
C PHE A 430 2.83 -4.00 -15.53
N ILE A 431 2.18 -3.30 -14.60
CA ILE A 431 2.84 -2.45 -13.60
C ILE A 431 3.75 -3.28 -12.70
N ARG A 432 3.33 -4.49 -12.27
CA ARG A 432 4.18 -5.39 -11.47
C ARG A 432 5.46 -5.75 -12.22
N MET A 433 5.37 -6.07 -13.52
CA MET A 433 6.58 -6.34 -14.33
C MET A 433 7.43 -5.10 -14.55
N ALA A 434 6.82 -3.94 -14.77
CA ALA A 434 7.51 -2.70 -15.09
C ALA A 434 8.21 -2.07 -13.87
N ASP A 435 7.58 -2.06 -12.70
CA ASP A 435 8.17 -1.51 -11.47
C ASP A 435 9.00 -2.57 -10.75
N ASP A 436 8.39 -3.65 -10.24
CA ASP A 436 9.03 -4.66 -9.37
C ASP A 436 10.26 -5.30 -10.03
N TYR A 437 10.26 -5.50 -11.34
CA TYR A 437 11.40 -6.00 -12.10
C TYR A 437 12.09 -4.90 -12.92
N GLY A 438 11.37 -4.29 -13.87
CA GLY A 438 11.95 -3.38 -14.84
C GLY A 438 12.69 -2.22 -14.19
N TYR A 439 12.06 -1.56 -13.22
CA TYR A 439 12.69 -0.47 -12.49
C TYR A 439 13.56 -0.98 -11.36
N GLN A 440 12.98 -1.68 -10.39
CA GLN A 440 13.63 -2.01 -9.11
C GLN A 440 14.86 -2.91 -9.28
N ALA A 441 14.80 -3.90 -10.17
CA ALA A 441 15.87 -4.87 -10.41
C ALA A 441 16.83 -4.44 -11.55
N VAL A 442 16.30 -3.87 -12.64
CA VAL A 442 17.09 -3.63 -13.86
C VAL A 442 17.59 -2.18 -14.01
N VAL A 443 16.72 -1.18 -13.79
CA VAL A 443 17.02 0.22 -14.16
C VAL A 443 17.49 1.08 -12.99
N ARG A 444 17.01 0.86 -11.77
CA ARG A 444 17.28 1.75 -10.63
C ARG A 444 18.77 1.90 -10.30
N ASN A 445 19.53 0.82 -10.33
CA ASN A 445 20.99 0.91 -10.14
C ASN A 445 21.69 1.70 -11.26
N LYS A 446 21.15 1.68 -12.49
CA LYS A 446 21.65 2.53 -13.58
C LYS A 446 21.31 4.00 -13.33
N MET A 447 20.13 4.27 -12.76
CA MET A 447 19.74 5.62 -12.32
C MET A 447 20.60 6.14 -11.18
N TYR A 448 20.94 5.31 -10.18
CA TYR A 448 21.86 5.69 -9.11
C TYR A 448 23.25 6.06 -9.64
N LYS A 449 23.81 5.26 -10.54
CA LYS A 449 25.11 5.57 -11.18
C LYS A 449 25.05 6.84 -12.00
N TRP A 450 23.95 7.07 -12.73
CA TRP A 450 23.73 8.31 -13.46
C TRP A 450 23.64 9.52 -12.52
N ALA A 451 22.91 9.39 -11.41
CA ALA A 451 22.78 10.46 -10.42
C ALA A 451 24.14 10.81 -9.80
N GLU A 452 24.90 9.80 -9.38
CA GLU A 452 26.26 9.96 -8.85
C GLU A 452 27.19 10.67 -9.85
N ALA A 453 27.20 10.23 -11.11
CA ALA A 453 28.01 10.85 -12.16
C ALA A 453 27.65 12.32 -12.45
N ASN A 454 26.43 12.74 -12.10
CA ASN A 454 25.94 14.11 -12.29
C ASN A 454 25.88 14.92 -10.97
N GLY A 455 26.40 14.38 -9.86
CA GLY A 455 26.35 15.05 -8.55
C GLY A 455 24.94 15.24 -8.01
N ILE A 456 23.99 14.39 -8.40
CA ILE A 456 22.59 14.43 -7.97
C ILE A 456 22.42 13.49 -6.77
N ASN A 457 21.77 13.99 -5.71
CA ASN A 457 21.37 13.15 -4.59
C ASN A 457 20.13 12.34 -4.98
N LYS A 458 20.22 11.00 -4.92
CA LYS A 458 19.11 10.08 -5.26
C LYS A 458 17.85 10.25 -4.40
N ASP A 459 17.97 10.83 -3.20
CA ASP A 459 16.86 11.10 -2.29
C ASP A 459 16.32 12.54 -2.43
N TYR A 460 16.90 13.37 -3.30
CA TYR A 460 16.49 14.75 -3.60
C TYR A 460 16.81 15.09 -5.06
N ILE A 461 16.01 14.56 -5.97
CA ILE A 461 16.26 14.69 -7.40
C ILE A 461 15.62 15.94 -7.99
N LYS A 462 16.11 16.37 -9.16
CA LYS A 462 15.40 17.34 -10.00
C LYS A 462 14.43 16.59 -10.91
N ALA A 463 13.13 16.83 -10.74
CA ALA A 463 12.07 16.07 -11.41
C ALA A 463 12.26 15.98 -12.93
N GLU A 464 12.44 17.10 -13.64
CA GLU A 464 12.50 17.12 -15.11
C GLU A 464 13.64 16.28 -15.68
N SER A 465 14.90 16.57 -15.30
CA SER A 465 16.06 15.85 -15.83
C SER A 465 16.04 14.37 -15.44
N SER A 466 15.57 14.06 -14.23
CA SER A 466 15.54 12.68 -13.73
C SER A 466 14.44 11.86 -14.39
N ASN A 467 13.28 12.47 -14.68
CA ASN A 467 12.19 11.83 -15.42
C ASN A 467 12.54 11.60 -16.89
N ASN A 468 13.25 12.52 -17.53
CA ASN A 468 13.74 12.34 -18.90
C ASN A 468 14.71 11.15 -18.98
N GLU A 469 15.68 11.09 -18.07
CA GLU A 469 16.63 9.98 -18.04
C GLU A 469 15.94 8.66 -17.66
N LEU A 470 15.03 8.67 -16.68
CA LEU A 470 14.22 7.50 -16.32
C LEU A 470 13.48 6.95 -17.55
N SER A 471 12.82 7.83 -18.30
CA SER A 471 12.08 7.45 -19.51
C SER A 471 13.00 6.79 -20.54
N ASN A 472 14.16 7.40 -20.82
CA ASN A 472 15.15 6.84 -21.75
C ASN A 472 15.66 5.46 -21.30
N LYS A 473 15.91 5.26 -20.00
CA LYS A 473 16.42 3.98 -19.49
C LYS A 473 15.35 2.90 -19.40
N MET A 474 14.09 3.28 -19.20
CA MET A 474 12.95 2.36 -19.12
C MET A 474 12.41 1.97 -20.49
N GLU A 475 12.57 2.81 -21.53
CA GLU A 475 12.03 2.56 -22.88
C GLU A 475 12.31 1.14 -23.40
N PRO A 476 13.55 0.60 -23.40
CA PRO A 476 13.79 -0.76 -23.88
C PRO A 476 13.07 -1.85 -23.07
N VAL A 477 12.88 -1.61 -21.77
CA VAL A 477 12.19 -2.55 -20.87
C VAL A 477 10.69 -2.51 -21.14
N LEU A 478 10.12 -1.30 -21.27
CA LEU A 478 8.71 -1.11 -21.57
C LEU A 478 8.34 -1.68 -22.94
N GLU A 479 9.18 -1.49 -23.97
CA GLU A 479 8.97 -2.10 -25.29
C GLU A 479 8.98 -3.63 -25.25
N MET A 480 9.91 -4.23 -24.50
CA MET A 480 9.98 -5.68 -24.33
C MET A 480 8.73 -6.21 -23.62
N LEU A 481 8.30 -5.55 -22.55
CA LEU A 481 7.09 -5.92 -21.82
C LEU A 481 5.84 -5.75 -22.69
N SER A 482 5.69 -4.63 -23.40
CA SER A 482 4.54 -4.40 -24.30
C SER A 482 4.44 -5.50 -25.35
N LYS A 483 5.53 -5.84 -26.03
CA LYS A 483 5.57 -6.95 -27.01
C LYS A 483 5.23 -8.29 -26.37
N THR A 484 5.61 -8.50 -25.11
CA THR A 484 5.30 -9.72 -24.39
C THR A 484 3.80 -9.84 -24.12
N TYR A 485 3.09 -8.75 -23.83
CA TYR A 485 1.66 -8.77 -23.52
C TYR A 485 0.76 -8.67 -24.76
N GLU A 486 1.22 -7.99 -25.80
CA GLU A 486 0.48 -7.84 -27.06
C GLU A 486 0.14 -9.19 -27.69
N GLY A 487 -1.11 -9.34 -28.08
CA GLY A 487 -1.64 -10.55 -28.68
C GLY A 487 -2.27 -11.55 -27.70
N ARG A 488 -1.98 -11.44 -26.39
CA ARG A 488 -2.59 -12.29 -25.36
C ARG A 488 -4.08 -11.98 -25.19
N VAL A 489 -4.83 -12.93 -24.64
CA VAL A 489 -6.29 -12.85 -24.57
C VAL A 489 -6.78 -12.97 -23.12
N VAL A 490 -7.55 -11.98 -22.68
CA VAL A 490 -8.19 -11.97 -21.36
C VAL A 490 -9.70 -11.97 -21.55
N LEU A 491 -10.39 -13.01 -21.08
CA LEU A 491 -11.86 -13.13 -21.20
C LEU A 491 -12.43 -12.90 -22.60
N GLY A 492 -11.70 -13.37 -23.62
CA GLY A 492 -12.04 -13.22 -25.03
C GLY A 492 -11.68 -11.87 -25.63
N LYS A 493 -11.02 -10.97 -24.89
CA LYS A 493 -10.51 -9.69 -25.40
C LYS A 493 -9.02 -9.80 -25.66
N LYS A 494 -8.61 -9.59 -26.91
CA LYS A 494 -7.20 -9.57 -27.29
C LYS A 494 -6.55 -8.27 -26.83
N ILE A 495 -5.38 -8.32 -26.20
CA ILE A 495 -4.56 -7.13 -25.94
C ILE A 495 -3.97 -6.71 -27.28
N LYS A 496 -4.45 -5.60 -27.85
CA LYS A 496 -3.95 -5.10 -29.14
C LYS A 496 -2.64 -4.36 -28.99
N LYS A 497 -2.56 -3.53 -27.96
CA LYS A 497 -1.44 -2.62 -27.73
C LYS A 497 -1.35 -2.24 -26.27
N ILE A 498 -0.12 -2.12 -25.77
CA ILE A 498 0.17 -1.46 -24.49
C ILE A 498 1.21 -0.37 -24.71
N GLU A 499 0.86 0.86 -24.39
CA GLU A 499 1.81 1.97 -24.32
C GLU A 499 1.96 2.38 -22.86
N ALA A 500 3.19 2.61 -22.39
CA ALA A 500 3.40 2.99 -21.00
C ALA A 500 4.41 4.13 -20.91
N SER A 501 4.17 5.04 -19.96
CA SER A 501 5.13 6.05 -19.52
C SER A 501 5.45 5.87 -18.05
N VAL A 502 6.57 6.44 -17.62
CA VAL A 502 7.07 6.34 -16.25
C VAL A 502 7.45 7.69 -15.69
N THR A 503 7.26 7.88 -14.39
CA THR A 503 7.72 9.08 -13.69
C THR A 503 8.08 8.76 -12.25
N TYR A 504 8.88 9.62 -11.62
CA TYR A 504 9.08 9.63 -10.19
C TYR A 504 7.88 10.29 -9.50
N PRO A 505 7.13 9.56 -8.63
CA PRO A 505 5.96 10.12 -7.95
C PRO A 505 6.35 11.13 -6.86
N TRP A 506 7.57 11.00 -6.34
CA TRP A 506 8.24 11.86 -5.37
C TRP A 506 9.63 12.21 -5.89
N ASP A 507 10.24 13.27 -5.36
CA ASP A 507 11.60 13.69 -5.75
C ASP A 507 12.71 12.77 -5.19
N ARG A 508 12.58 11.45 -5.39
CA ARG A 508 13.55 10.41 -5.05
C ARG A 508 13.54 9.24 -6.05
N MET A 509 14.66 8.52 -6.17
CA MET A 509 14.84 7.40 -7.10
C MET A 509 14.55 6.02 -6.49
N PHE A 510 13.55 5.90 -5.62
CA PHE A 510 13.30 4.63 -4.93
C PHE A 510 12.21 3.79 -5.61
N GLU A 511 11.12 4.43 -6.04
CA GLU A 511 9.98 3.85 -6.75
C GLU A 511 9.56 4.73 -7.92
N ILE A 512 8.77 4.19 -8.84
CA ILE A 512 8.22 4.92 -9.98
C ILE A 512 6.70 4.74 -10.07
N GLU A 513 6.03 5.68 -10.71
CA GLU A 513 4.67 5.52 -11.21
C GLU A 513 4.75 5.03 -12.66
N VAL A 514 4.08 3.93 -12.98
CA VAL A 514 3.99 3.37 -14.33
C VAL A 514 2.56 3.60 -14.84
N MET A 515 2.40 4.27 -15.98
CA MET A 515 1.10 4.65 -16.52
C MET A 515 0.81 3.89 -17.83
N PRO A 516 0.34 2.63 -17.78
CA PRO A 516 0.00 1.87 -18.97
C PRO A 516 -1.37 2.27 -19.55
N HIS A 517 -1.41 2.42 -20.87
CA HIS A 517 -2.61 2.52 -21.69
C HIS A 517 -2.82 1.21 -22.45
N VAL A 518 -3.89 0.48 -22.09
CA VAL A 518 -4.22 -0.82 -22.69
C VAL A 518 -5.34 -0.65 -23.72
N GLU A 519 -5.03 -0.98 -24.98
CA GLU A 519 -6.03 -1.10 -26.04
C GLU A 519 -6.48 -2.57 -26.16
N LEU A 520 -7.80 -2.79 -26.07
CA LEU A 520 -8.41 -4.10 -26.27
C LEU A 520 -8.96 -4.23 -27.69
N GLY A 521 -8.81 -5.42 -28.26
CA GLY A 521 -9.46 -5.87 -29.47
C GLY A 521 -10.67 -6.76 -29.19
N SER A 522 -11.47 -6.92 -30.24
CA SER A 522 -12.59 -7.86 -30.28
C SER A 522 -12.13 -9.31 -30.26
#